data_AF-A0A2I4CKX4-F1
#
_entry.id   AF-A0A2I4CKX4-F1
#
_cell.length_a   1.000
_cell.length_b   1.000
_cell.length_c   1.000
_cell.angle_alpha   90.00
_cell.angle_beta   90.00
_cell.angle_gamma   90.00
#
_symmetry.space_group_name_H-M   'P 1'
#
loop_
_entity.id
_entity.type
_entity.pdbx_description
1 polymer ?
#
loop_
_entity_poly.entity_id
_entity_poly.type
_entity_poly.pdbx_seq_one_letter_code
_entity_poly.pdbx_strand_id
1 'polypeptide(L)'
;MLPVLEGEQGWRLCLHHRDFQPGKPIMENITDAIYGSRKTICVISRHYLQSEWCSREIQMASFRLFDEQKDVLILLFLEEIPSRHLTPYYRMRKLVKKRTYLSWPQAAQHPGVFWQNVQRALQTGDALTENTDLLTGPAGPAGL
;
A
#
# COMPACT_ATOMS: atom_id res chain seq x y z
N MET A 1 2.62 -1.08 13.13
CA MET A 1 2.77 -0.17 11.97
C MET A 1 2.85 1.28 12.41
N LEU A 2 1.85 1.83 13.12
CA LEU A 2 1.87 3.23 13.55
C LEU A 2 3.08 3.63 14.42
N PRO A 3 3.50 2.86 15.45
CA PRO A 3 4.65 3.26 16.27
C PRO A 3 5.95 3.37 15.46
N VAL A 4 6.14 2.50 14.47
CA VAL A 4 7.31 2.53 13.59
C VAL A 4 7.23 3.70 12.63
N LEU A 5 6.07 3.92 11.98
CA LEU A 5 5.93 4.98 10.98
C LEU A 5 5.95 6.38 11.58
N GLU A 6 5.16 6.65 12.64
CA GLU A 6 5.06 7.98 13.26
C GLU A 6 6.18 8.22 14.28
N GLY A 7 6.55 7.21 15.07
CA GLY A 7 7.54 7.35 16.14
C GLY A 7 8.98 7.20 15.64
N GLU A 8 9.31 6.04 15.08
CA GLU A 8 10.70 5.74 14.69
C GLU A 8 11.11 6.41 13.37
N GLN A 9 10.21 6.45 12.39
CA GLN A 9 10.48 6.99 11.06
C GLN A 9 10.01 8.45 10.86
N GLY A 10 9.24 9.00 11.80
CA GLY A 10 8.84 10.42 11.82
C GLY A 10 7.84 10.83 10.73
N TRP A 11 7.12 9.89 10.12
CA TRP A 11 6.09 10.21 9.13
C TRP A 11 4.84 10.77 9.79
N ARG A 12 4.25 11.82 9.20
CA ARG A 12 2.89 12.25 9.52
C ARG A 12 1.90 11.38 8.74
N LEU A 13 0.98 10.72 9.45
CA LEU A 13 -0.04 9.87 8.82
C LEU A 13 -1.43 10.54 8.83
N CYS A 14 -2.20 10.25 7.78
CA CYS A 14 -3.64 10.50 7.72
C CYS A 14 -4.36 9.15 7.79
N LEU A 15 -5.17 8.94 8.83
CA LEU A 15 -5.87 7.68 9.10
C LEU A 15 -7.38 7.89 9.04
N HIS A 16 -8.08 7.00 8.33
CA HIS A 16 -9.53 7.09 8.12
C HIS A 16 -10.37 7.15 9.41
N HIS A 17 -9.91 6.56 10.50
CA HIS A 17 -10.63 6.52 11.78
C HIS A 17 -10.24 7.65 12.74
N ARG A 18 -9.20 8.43 12.41
CA ARG A 18 -8.65 9.50 13.25
C ARG A 18 -8.85 10.88 12.64
N ASP A 19 -8.54 11.01 11.35
CA ASP A 19 -8.34 12.30 10.70
C ASP A 19 -9.48 12.66 9.72
N PHE A 20 -10.42 11.74 9.48
CA PHE A 20 -11.57 12.01 8.62
C PHE A 20 -12.57 12.91 9.33
N GLN A 21 -13.08 13.90 8.60
CA GLN A 21 -14.01 14.87 9.12
C GLN A 21 -15.40 14.23 9.31
N PRO A 22 -15.96 14.23 10.54
CA PRO A 22 -17.32 13.77 10.78
C PRO A 22 -18.34 14.62 10.02
N GLY A 23 -19.37 13.98 9.45
CA GLY A 23 -20.42 14.65 8.68
C GLY A 23 -20.05 14.98 7.22
N LYS A 24 -18.77 14.84 6.84
CA LYS A 24 -18.35 14.93 5.44
C LYS A 24 -18.55 13.59 4.71
N PRO A 25 -19.00 13.57 3.45
CA PRO A 25 -19.12 12.34 2.68
C PRO A 25 -17.81 11.57 2.66
N ILE A 26 -17.92 10.26 2.81
CA ILE A 26 -16.77 9.39 3.01
C ILE A 26 -15.83 9.37 1.80
N MET A 27 -16.40 9.45 0.59
CA MET A 27 -15.65 9.64 -0.66
C MET A 27 -14.80 10.90 -0.67
N GLU A 28 -15.32 12.00 -0.14
CA GLU A 28 -14.60 13.26 -0.13
C GLU A 28 -13.48 13.22 0.90
N ASN A 29 -13.71 12.62 2.08
CA ASN A 29 -12.65 12.39 3.06
C ASN A 29 -11.50 11.54 2.47
N ILE A 30 -11.83 10.48 1.75
CA ILE A 30 -10.83 9.64 1.06
C ILE A 30 -10.05 10.46 0.03
N THR A 31 -10.77 11.23 -0.80
CA THR A 31 -10.19 12.03 -1.88
C THR A 31 -9.23 13.09 -1.33
N ASP A 32 -9.66 13.83 -0.30
CA ASP A 32 -8.82 14.83 0.37
C ASP A 32 -7.60 14.20 1.02
N ALA A 33 -7.76 13.05 1.69
CA ALA A 33 -6.65 12.34 2.31
C ALA A 33 -5.61 11.90 1.27
N ILE A 34 -6.05 11.45 0.08
CA ILE A 34 -5.15 11.06 -1.01
C ILE A 34 -4.42 12.29 -1.56
N TYR A 35 -5.13 13.35 -1.96
CA TYR A 35 -4.51 14.53 -2.55
C TYR A 35 -3.68 15.35 -1.55
N GLY A 36 -3.99 15.27 -0.26
CA GLY A 36 -3.21 15.88 0.81
C GLY A 36 -1.98 15.07 1.24
N SER A 37 -1.80 13.86 0.70
CA SER A 37 -0.70 12.96 1.06
C SER A 37 0.30 12.79 -0.08
N ARG A 38 1.60 12.74 0.26
CA ARG A 38 2.65 12.44 -0.73
C ARG A 38 2.59 11.01 -1.24
N LYS A 39 2.25 10.07 -0.34
CA LYS A 39 2.10 8.65 -0.63
C LYS A 39 0.86 8.14 0.08
N THR A 40 0.14 7.22 -0.56
CA THR A 40 -0.99 6.49 0.02
C THR A 40 -0.57 5.04 0.22
N ILE A 41 -0.65 4.54 1.46
CA ILE A 41 -0.49 3.11 1.74
C ILE A 41 -1.87 2.47 1.82
N CYS A 42 -2.12 1.49 0.96
CA CYS A 42 -3.32 0.68 1.00
C CYS A 42 -3.02 -0.66 1.67
N VAL A 43 -3.57 -0.85 2.87
CA VAL A 43 -3.35 -2.03 3.70
C VAL A 43 -4.39 -3.10 3.35
N ILE A 44 -3.95 -4.17 2.68
CA ILE A 44 -4.80 -5.23 2.14
C ILE A 44 -4.86 -6.42 3.10
N SER A 45 -6.08 -6.83 3.41
CA SER A 45 -6.44 -8.06 4.12
C SER A 45 -7.75 -8.61 3.52
N ARG A 46 -8.11 -9.86 3.84
CA ARG A 46 -9.39 -10.48 3.49
C ARG A 46 -10.55 -9.66 4.04
N HIS A 47 -10.45 -9.20 5.28
CA HIS A 47 -11.47 -8.34 5.89
C HIS A 47 -11.62 -7.02 5.11
N TYR A 48 -10.50 -6.38 4.77
CA TYR A 48 -10.52 -5.20 3.93
C TYR A 48 -11.21 -5.47 2.58
N LEU A 49 -10.85 -6.55 1.89
CA LEU A 49 -11.44 -6.93 0.59
C LEU A 49 -12.93 -7.31 0.66
N GLN A 50 -13.43 -7.66 1.84
CA GLN A 50 -14.84 -7.99 2.08
C GLN A 50 -15.64 -6.80 2.61
N SER A 51 -14.99 -5.72 3.03
CA SER A 51 -15.64 -4.54 3.58
C SER A 51 -16.26 -3.66 2.49
N GLU A 52 -17.34 -2.94 2.85
CA GLU A 52 -17.99 -1.90 2.02
C GLU A 52 -17.00 -0.86 1.48
N TRP A 53 -15.93 -0.62 2.23
CA TRP A 53 -14.84 0.27 1.87
C TRP A 53 -14.13 -0.15 0.57
N CYS A 54 -13.95 -1.46 0.36
CA CYS A 54 -13.27 -1.99 -0.82
C CYS A 54 -14.20 -2.14 -2.04
N SER A 55 -15.52 -2.22 -1.85
CA SER A 55 -16.45 -2.49 -2.95
C SER A 55 -16.80 -1.25 -3.78
N ARG A 56 -16.97 -0.08 -3.14
CA ARG A 56 -17.52 1.11 -3.81
C ARG A 56 -16.61 2.34 -3.70
N GLU A 57 -16.20 2.64 -2.49
CA GLU A 57 -15.50 3.90 -2.17
C GLU A 57 -14.06 3.91 -2.67
N ILE A 58 -13.31 2.86 -2.31
CA ILE A 58 -11.98 2.69 -2.85
C ILE A 58 -12.04 2.37 -4.34
N GLN A 59 -13.03 1.66 -4.88
CA GLN A 59 -13.09 1.47 -6.34
C GLN A 59 -13.25 2.77 -7.13
N MET A 60 -13.99 3.76 -6.60
CA MET A 60 -14.08 5.10 -7.20
C MET A 60 -12.80 5.92 -6.98
N ALA A 61 -12.27 5.99 -5.76
CA ALA A 61 -11.01 6.69 -5.48
C ALA A 61 -9.81 6.06 -6.22
N SER A 62 -9.86 4.74 -6.42
CA SER A 62 -8.98 3.91 -7.24
C SER A 62 -8.95 4.32 -8.71
N PHE A 63 -9.98 4.99 -9.23
CA PHE A 63 -9.90 5.58 -10.56
C PHE A 63 -8.86 6.70 -10.61
N ARG A 64 -8.80 7.54 -9.58
CA ARG A 64 -7.78 8.60 -9.50
C ARG A 64 -6.43 8.05 -9.05
N LEU A 65 -6.42 7.26 -7.96
CA LEU A 65 -5.22 6.64 -7.40
C LEU A 65 -4.47 5.71 -8.37
N PHE A 66 -5.14 4.81 -9.07
CA PHE A 66 -4.46 3.81 -9.91
C PHE A 66 -4.22 4.24 -11.36
N ASP A 67 -5.01 5.21 -11.88
CA ASP A 67 -4.86 5.67 -13.26
C ASP A 67 -4.01 6.94 -13.36
N GLU A 68 -4.15 7.89 -12.43
CA GLU A 68 -3.40 9.17 -12.44
C GLU A 68 -2.12 9.13 -11.59
N GLN A 69 -1.98 8.17 -10.67
CA GLN A 69 -1.08 8.31 -9.51
C GLN A 69 -0.34 7.00 -9.12
N LYS A 70 0.14 6.24 -10.11
CA LYS A 70 0.80 4.93 -9.87
C LYS A 70 2.00 5.00 -8.92
N ASP A 71 2.77 6.08 -8.94
CA ASP A 71 3.99 6.20 -8.12
C ASP A 71 3.72 6.59 -6.67
N VAL A 72 2.53 7.09 -6.36
CA VAL A 72 2.19 7.51 -4.99
C VAL A 72 1.47 6.42 -4.19
N LEU A 73 1.07 5.31 -4.83
CA LEU A 73 0.33 4.24 -4.17
C LEU A 73 1.19 3.03 -3.83
N ILE A 74 1.19 2.65 -2.55
CA ILE A 74 1.90 1.49 -2.02
C ILE A 74 0.87 0.47 -1.55
N LEU A 75 0.88 -0.73 -2.15
CA LEU A 75 0.07 -1.84 -1.67
C LEU A 75 0.84 -2.61 -0.59
N LEU A 76 0.22 -2.82 0.57
CA LEU A 76 0.81 -3.56 1.69
C LEU A 76 -0.13 -4.69 2.10
N PHE A 77 0.28 -5.93 1.87
CA PHE A 77 -0.48 -7.12 2.24
C PHE A 77 -0.13 -7.56 3.66
N LEU A 78 -1.12 -7.62 4.55
CA LEU A 78 -0.94 -8.11 5.92
C LEU A 78 -0.98 -9.64 6.01
N GLU A 79 -1.59 -10.28 5.03
CA GLU A 79 -1.77 -11.73 4.95
C GLU A 79 -1.70 -12.20 3.50
N GLU A 80 -1.49 -13.50 3.30
CA GLU A 80 -1.53 -14.06 1.95
C GLU A 80 -2.95 -14.03 1.41
N ILE A 81 -3.12 -13.36 0.26
CA ILE A 81 -4.41 -13.27 -0.43
C ILE A 81 -4.34 -14.09 -1.72
N PRO A 82 -5.15 -15.15 -1.85
CA PRO A 82 -5.23 -15.89 -3.09
C PRO A 82 -5.66 -15.00 -4.26
N SER A 83 -5.00 -15.13 -5.41
CA SER A 83 -5.28 -14.32 -6.62
C SER A 83 -6.75 -14.33 -7.04
N ARG A 84 -7.50 -15.41 -6.76
CA ARG A 84 -8.94 -15.51 -7.03
C ARG A 84 -9.75 -14.44 -6.30
N HIS A 85 -9.38 -14.07 -5.07
CA HIS A 85 -10.07 -13.03 -4.29
C HIS A 85 -9.78 -11.62 -4.84
N LEU A 86 -8.73 -11.46 -5.64
CA LEU A 86 -8.38 -10.20 -6.31
C LEU A 86 -9.06 -10.05 -7.68
N THR A 87 -9.75 -11.09 -8.16
CA THR A 87 -10.41 -11.08 -9.49
C THR A 87 -11.41 -9.94 -9.66
N PRO A 88 -12.27 -9.61 -8.67
CA PRO A 88 -13.17 -8.46 -8.75
C PRO A 88 -12.44 -7.11 -8.80
N TYR A 89 -11.17 -7.09 -8.41
CA TYR A 89 -10.35 -5.88 -8.23
C TYR A 89 -9.29 -5.77 -9.32
N TYR A 90 -9.72 -5.61 -10.58
CA TYR A 90 -8.84 -5.67 -11.76
C TYR A 90 -7.57 -4.82 -11.66
N ARG A 91 -7.68 -3.55 -11.22
CA ARG A 91 -6.52 -2.64 -11.11
C ARG A 91 -5.52 -3.09 -10.03
N MET A 92 -6.02 -3.52 -8.86
CA MET A 92 -5.20 -4.10 -7.80
C MET A 92 -4.51 -5.39 -8.29
N ARG A 93 -5.25 -6.27 -8.96
CA ARG A 93 -4.70 -7.48 -9.59
C ARG A 93 -3.59 -7.16 -10.60
N LYS A 94 -3.72 -6.07 -11.37
CA LYS A 94 -2.69 -5.62 -12.32
C LYS A 94 -1.40 -5.19 -11.61
N LEU A 95 -1.48 -4.47 -10.49
CA LEU A 95 -0.31 -4.08 -9.69
C LEU A 95 0.34 -5.27 -8.98
N VAL A 96 -0.47 -6.17 -8.42
CA VAL A 96 0.05 -7.40 -7.81
C VAL A 96 0.79 -8.24 -8.85
N LYS A 97 0.26 -8.35 -10.08
CA LYS A 97 0.95 -9.02 -11.20
C LYS A 97 2.29 -8.36 -11.56
N LYS A 98 2.39 -7.04 -11.45
CA LYS A 98 3.64 -6.29 -11.64
C LYS A 98 4.61 -6.41 -10.46
N ARG A 99 4.24 -7.15 -9.40
CA ARG A 99 5.01 -7.30 -8.16
C ARG A 99 5.36 -5.96 -7.49
N THR A 100 4.48 -4.97 -7.60
CA THR A 100 4.65 -3.67 -6.93
C THR A 100 3.85 -3.65 -5.64
N TYR A 101 4.26 -4.45 -4.65
CA TYR A 101 3.62 -4.51 -3.34
C TYR A 101 4.60 -4.95 -2.25
N LEU A 102 4.29 -4.60 -1.00
CA LEU A 102 4.97 -5.08 0.20
C LEU A 102 4.14 -6.19 0.84
N SER A 103 4.78 -7.24 1.33
CA SER A 103 4.12 -8.39 1.95
C SER A 103 4.67 -8.63 3.35
N TRP A 104 3.83 -8.44 4.36
CA TRP A 104 4.19 -8.72 5.73
C TRP A 104 4.43 -10.22 5.98
N PRO A 105 3.59 -11.17 5.51
CA PRO A 105 3.83 -12.60 5.72
C PRO A 105 5.17 -13.07 5.16
N GLN A 106 5.56 -12.58 3.98
CA GLN A 106 6.83 -12.94 3.35
C GLN A 106 8.03 -12.34 4.09
N ALA A 107 7.86 -11.16 4.69
CA ALA A 107 8.91 -10.47 5.41
C ALA A 107 8.89 -10.72 6.93
N ALA A 108 7.96 -11.54 7.43
CA ALA A 108 7.78 -11.79 8.86
C ALA A 108 9.04 -12.40 9.51
N GLN A 109 9.85 -13.13 8.74
CA GLN A 109 11.13 -13.68 9.19
C GLN A 109 12.23 -12.61 9.31
N HIS A 110 12.06 -11.46 8.63
CA HIS A 110 13.00 -10.35 8.63
C HIS A 110 12.30 -8.97 8.74
N PRO A 111 11.70 -8.65 9.90
CA PRO A 111 10.91 -7.42 10.07
C PRO A 111 11.69 -6.13 9.78
N GLY A 112 13.00 -6.11 10.05
CA GLY A 112 13.84 -4.94 9.76
C GLY A 112 13.90 -4.62 8.25
N VAL A 113 14.03 -5.65 7.41
CA VAL A 113 14.05 -5.51 5.95
C VAL A 113 12.69 -5.02 5.45
N PHE A 114 11.59 -5.51 6.05
CA PHE A 114 10.25 -5.02 5.74
C PHE A 114 10.15 -3.51 5.95
N TRP A 115 10.52 -3.03 7.14
CA TRP A 115 10.40 -1.60 7.47
C TRP A 115 11.35 -0.71 6.67
N GLN A 116 12.53 -1.21 6.29
CA GLN A 116 13.41 -0.53 5.33
C GLN A 116 12.77 -0.41 3.94
N ASN A 117 12.10 -1.47 3.46
CA ASN A 117 11.39 -1.44 2.18
C ASN A 117 10.17 -0.50 2.23
N VAL A 118 9.44 -0.47 3.35
CA VAL A 118 8.36 0.51 3.58
C VAL A 118 8.92 1.93 3.53
N GLN A 119 10.03 2.19 4.24
CA GLN A 119 10.67 3.50 4.25
C GLN A 119 11.13 3.92 2.86
N ARG A 120 11.77 3.02 2.11
CA ARG A 120 12.22 3.28 0.74
C ARG A 120 11.05 3.60 -0.18
N ALA A 121 9.99 2.78 -0.15
CA ALA A 121 8.79 2.99 -0.95
C ALA A 121 8.10 4.33 -0.62
N LEU A 122 8.11 4.72 0.65
CA LEU A 122 7.65 6.03 1.06
C LEU A 122 8.56 7.11 0.50
N GLN A 123 9.88 6.99 0.60
CA GLN A 123 10.87 8.00 0.16
C GLN A 123 10.92 8.23 -1.35
N THR A 124 10.70 7.21 -2.19
CA THR A 124 10.76 7.33 -3.66
C THR A 124 9.97 8.56 -4.14
N GLY A 125 10.60 9.47 -4.89
CA GLY A 125 9.91 10.62 -5.51
C GLY A 125 9.01 10.20 -6.68
N ASP A 126 8.33 11.15 -7.32
CA ASP A 126 7.51 10.93 -8.53
C ASP A 126 8.32 10.53 -9.79
N ALA A 127 9.63 10.30 -9.67
CA ALA A 127 10.49 9.95 -10.78
C ALA A 127 10.54 8.42 -10.94
N LEU A 128 9.77 7.92 -11.91
CA LEU A 128 9.97 6.60 -12.51
C LEU A 128 11.40 6.47 -13.03
N THR A 129 12.22 5.71 -12.32
CA THR A 129 13.23 4.89 -13.01
C THR A 129 12.71 3.48 -13.04
N GLU A 130 12.20 3.09 -14.22
CA GLU A 130 12.07 1.70 -14.61
C GLU A 130 13.36 0.95 -14.23
N ASN A 131 13.21 -0.20 -13.55
CA ASN A 131 14.27 -1.03 -12.96
C ASN A 131 14.78 -0.63 -11.58
N THR A 132 13.90 -0.70 -10.57
CA THR A 132 14.37 -1.15 -9.25
C THR A 132 13.43 -2.24 -8.76
N ASP A 133 13.86 -3.48 -8.90
CA ASP A 133 13.26 -4.61 -8.20
C ASP A 133 13.39 -4.33 -6.70
N LEU A 134 12.33 -3.75 -6.13
CA LEU A 134 12.21 -3.51 -4.69
C LEU A 134 12.00 -4.80 -3.89
N LEU A 135 12.01 -5.96 -4.56
CA LEU A 135 11.61 -7.26 -4.02
C LEU A 135 12.60 -8.37 -4.33
N THR A 136 13.85 -8.20 -3.92
CA THR A 136 14.69 -9.33 -3.54
C THR A 136 15.67 -8.83 -2.49
N GLY A 137 15.52 -9.30 -1.24
CA GLY A 137 16.65 -9.30 -0.32
C GLY A 137 17.81 -10.08 -0.95
N PRO A 138 19.07 -9.85 -0.50
CA PRO A 138 20.21 -10.53 -1.07
C PRO A 138 19.99 -12.05 -0.99
N ALA A 139 20.00 -12.70 -2.15
CA ALA A 139 20.06 -14.15 -2.21
C ALA A 139 21.32 -14.57 -1.42
N GLY A 140 21.11 -15.26 -0.30
CA GLY A 140 22.21 -15.89 0.44
C GLY A 140 22.96 -16.84 -0.50
N PRO A 141 24.27 -17.06 -0.27
CA PRO A 141 25.07 -17.87 -1.16
C PRO A 141 24.50 -19.29 -1.19
N ALA A 142 24.22 -19.78 -2.39
CA ALA A 142 23.95 -21.20 -2.61
C ALA A 142 25.22 -21.96 -2.21
N GLY A 143 25.18 -22.61 -1.05
CA GLY A 143 26.24 -23.45 -0.54
C GLY A 143 25.97 -24.92 -0.83
N LEU A 144 26.99 -25.54 -1.43
CA LEU A 144 27.34 -26.96 -1.56
C LEU A 144 26.51 -27.82 -2.52
#